data_AF-A0A0F9RF67-F1
#
_entry.id   AF-A0A0F9RF67-F1
#
_cell.length_a   1.000
_cell.length_b   1.000
_cell.length_c   1.000
_cell.angle_alpha   90.00
_cell.angle_beta   90.00
_cell.angle_gamma   90.00
#
_symmetry.space_group_name_H-M   'P 1'
#
loop_
_entity.id
_entity.type
_entity.pdbx_description
1 polymer ?
#
loop_
_entity_poly.entity_id
_entity_poly.type
_entity_poly.pdbx_seq_one_letter_code
_entity_poly.pdbx_strand_id
1 'polypeptide(L)'
;MNDHEPRAVKVDELIIDEDSGEVLELPENAGDLVEFLTYREVELARGESAYKQARFLVKLALKRELEKLDLKSLQTQYGRPVIRSRTTRKGKMERFSQVTGDFELGTGQIDALLLTATSLDGRKLDALAEEGFVPREAIEALIEETHSEWLQVSPVLKTPPVVEKI
;
A
#
# COMPACT_ATOMS: atom_id res chain seq x y z
N MET A 1 -31.20 -13.46 21.47
CA MET A 1 -31.72 -13.11 20.13
C MET A 1 -31.14 -11.75 19.82
N ASN A 2 -30.14 -11.69 18.93
CA ASN A 2 -29.60 -10.42 18.47
C ASN A 2 -30.58 -9.89 17.42
N ASP A 3 -31.29 -8.80 17.74
CA ASP A 3 -31.89 -7.93 16.74
C ASP A 3 -30.75 -7.29 15.96
N HIS A 4 -30.37 -7.91 14.84
CA HIS A 4 -29.69 -7.19 13.78
C HIS A 4 -30.79 -6.41 13.05
N GLU A 5 -30.92 -5.11 13.34
CA GLU A 5 -31.66 -4.22 12.46
C GLU A 5 -31.07 -4.36 11.05
N PRO A 6 -31.89 -4.64 10.02
CA PRO A 6 -31.40 -4.80 8.65
C PRO A 6 -30.71 -3.49 8.24
N ARG A 7 -29.43 -3.60 7.90
CA ARG A 7 -28.66 -2.46 7.38
C ARG A 7 -28.83 -2.45 5.88
N ALA A 8 -29.30 -1.33 5.33
CA ALA A 8 -29.42 -1.17 3.89
C ALA A 8 -28.51 -0.02 3.42
N VAL A 9 -27.81 -0.24 2.31
CA VAL A 9 -27.09 0.82 1.60
C VAL A 9 -27.97 1.34 0.49
N LYS A 10 -28.12 2.67 0.46
CA LYS A 10 -28.71 3.40 -0.65
C LYS A 10 -27.62 3.94 -1.57
N VAL A 11 -27.66 3.56 -2.85
CA VAL A 11 -26.81 4.10 -3.92
C VAL A 11 -27.68 4.77 -4.96
N ASP A 12 -27.81 6.09 -4.88
CA ASP A 12 -28.82 6.87 -5.61
C ASP A 12 -30.24 6.34 -5.31
N GLU A 13 -30.93 5.77 -6.30
CA GLU A 13 -32.30 5.21 -6.16
C GLU A 13 -32.32 3.68 -5.92
N LEU A 14 -31.16 3.02 -5.92
CA LEU A 14 -31.01 1.60 -5.63
C LEU A 14 -30.82 1.38 -4.13
N ILE A 15 -31.59 0.48 -3.52
CA ILE A 15 -31.42 0.07 -2.11
C ILE A 15 -31.09 -1.41 -2.04
N ILE A 16 -29.97 -1.74 -1.37
CA ILE A 16 -29.48 -3.11 -1.20
C ILE A 16 -29.33 -3.40 0.29
N ASP A 17 -29.82 -4.56 0.73
CA ASP A 17 -29.56 -5.08 2.07
C ASP A 17 -28.07 -5.45 2.21
N GLU A 18 -27.37 -4.85 3.18
CA GLU A 18 -25.93 -5.03 3.40
C GLU A 18 -25.57 -6.48 3.75
N ASP A 19 -26.45 -7.17 4.46
CA ASP A 19 -26.15 -8.49 5.03
C ASP A 19 -26.37 -9.61 3.99
N SER A 20 -27.41 -9.51 3.19
CA SER A 20 -27.80 -10.54 2.21
C SER A 20 -27.42 -10.20 0.76
N GLY A 21 -27.25 -8.92 0.44
CA GLY A 21 -27.13 -8.45 -0.95
C GLY A 21 -28.44 -8.44 -1.73
N GLU A 22 -29.59 -8.64 -1.06
CA GLU A 22 -30.90 -8.55 -1.70
C GLU A 22 -31.23 -7.11 -2.11
N VAL A 23 -31.73 -6.94 -3.33
CA VAL A 23 -32.18 -5.64 -3.82
C VAL A 23 -33.57 -5.36 -3.26
N LEU A 24 -33.65 -4.38 -2.37
CA LEU A 24 -34.89 -3.99 -1.68
C LEU A 24 -35.72 -3.00 -2.52
N GLU A 25 -35.05 -2.10 -3.23
CA GLU A 25 -35.70 -1.12 -4.12
C GLU A 25 -34.88 -0.89 -5.40
N LEU A 26 -35.58 -0.77 -6.53
CA LEU A 26 -35.03 -0.45 -7.85
C LEU A 26 -35.68 0.83 -8.40
N PRO A 27 -34.94 1.61 -9.21
CA PRO A 27 -35.53 2.72 -9.95
C PRO A 27 -36.66 2.26 -10.88
N GLU A 28 -37.68 3.10 -11.05
CA GLU A 28 -38.86 2.79 -11.87
C GLU A 28 -38.52 2.49 -13.34
N ASN A 29 -37.38 2.97 -13.82
CA ASN A 29 -36.89 2.81 -15.19
C ASN A 29 -35.66 1.88 -15.31
N ALA A 30 -35.40 1.03 -14.31
CA ALA A 30 -34.20 0.19 -14.25
C ALA A 30 -34.09 -0.84 -15.40
N GLY A 31 -35.21 -1.28 -15.98
CA GLY A 31 -35.21 -2.34 -17.00
C GLY A 31 -34.91 -3.72 -16.41
N ASP A 32 -34.06 -4.50 -17.07
CA ASP A 32 -33.60 -5.79 -16.55
C ASP A 32 -32.69 -5.61 -15.33
N LEU A 33 -32.95 -6.40 -14.27
CA LEU A 33 -32.24 -6.28 -13.00
C LEU A 33 -30.73 -6.51 -13.13
N VAL A 34 -30.32 -7.55 -13.86
CA VAL A 34 -28.91 -7.91 -14.00
C VAL A 34 -28.18 -6.87 -14.85
N GLU A 35 -28.82 -6.40 -15.92
CA GLU A 35 -28.30 -5.33 -16.76
C GLU A 35 -28.12 -4.02 -15.97
N PHE A 36 -29.12 -3.65 -15.17
CA PHE A 36 -29.07 -2.46 -14.32
C PHE A 36 -27.96 -2.56 -13.26
N LEU A 37 -27.88 -3.66 -12.52
CA LEU A 37 -26.83 -3.85 -11.51
C LEU A 37 -25.43 -3.85 -12.14
N THR A 38 -25.27 -4.44 -13.32
CA THR A 38 -24.01 -4.40 -14.07
C THR A 38 -23.63 -2.97 -14.47
N TYR A 39 -24.59 -2.20 -15.00
CA TYR A 39 -24.39 -0.78 -15.31
C TYR A 39 -23.97 0.01 -14.07
N ARG A 40 -24.69 -0.17 -12.96
CA ARG A 40 -24.41 0.53 -11.70
C ARG A 40 -23.05 0.20 -11.13
N GLU A 41 -22.63 -1.07 -11.18
CA GLU A 41 -21.29 -1.43 -10.71
C GLU A 41 -20.19 -0.81 -11.58
N VAL A 42 -20.38 -0.74 -12.90
CA VAL A 42 -19.42 -0.05 -13.77
C VAL A 42 -19.32 1.45 -13.43
N GLU A 43 -20.45 2.11 -13.14
CA GLU A 43 -20.44 3.51 -12.69
C GLU A 43 -19.72 3.69 -11.35
N LEU A 44 -20.02 2.83 -10.37
CA LEU A 44 -19.37 2.84 -9.06
C LEU A 44 -17.86 2.60 -9.18
N ALA A 45 -17.43 1.62 -9.96
CA ALA A 45 -16.01 1.33 -10.19
C ALA A 45 -15.27 2.50 -10.86
N ARG A 46 -15.91 3.18 -11.81
CA ARG A 46 -15.37 4.40 -12.44
C ARG A 46 -15.28 5.54 -11.42
N GLY A 47 -16.33 5.75 -10.63
CA GLY A 47 -16.36 6.72 -9.54
C GLY A 47 -15.25 6.45 -8.52
N GLU A 48 -15.10 5.21 -8.08
CA GLU A 48 -14.06 4.77 -7.14
C GLU A 48 -12.66 5.05 -7.69
N SER A 49 -12.43 4.74 -8.96
CA SER A 49 -11.17 5.03 -9.65
C SER A 49 -10.88 6.54 -9.69
N ALA A 50 -11.89 7.36 -10.02
CA ALA A 50 -11.77 8.81 -10.03
C ALA A 50 -11.50 9.38 -8.63
N TYR A 51 -12.20 8.89 -7.59
CA TYR A 51 -11.96 9.27 -6.20
C TYR A 51 -10.57 8.86 -5.72
N LYS A 52 -10.09 7.66 -6.07
CA LYS A 52 -8.71 7.21 -5.78
C LYS A 52 -7.68 8.13 -6.44
N GLN A 53 -7.89 8.50 -7.70
CA GLN A 53 -7.02 9.43 -8.43
C GLN A 53 -7.04 10.83 -7.80
N ALA A 54 -8.21 11.39 -7.51
CA ALA A 54 -8.35 12.68 -6.85
C ALA A 54 -7.66 12.68 -5.48
N ARG A 55 -7.87 11.65 -4.67
CA ARG A 55 -7.20 11.48 -3.37
C ARG A 55 -5.68 11.43 -3.50
N PHE A 56 -5.16 10.76 -4.54
CA PHE A 56 -3.72 10.75 -4.84
C PHE A 56 -3.20 12.15 -5.18
N LEU A 57 -3.89 12.89 -6.05
CA LEU A 57 -3.51 14.25 -6.43
C LEU A 57 -3.53 15.22 -5.24
N VAL A 58 -4.53 15.12 -4.36
CA VAL A 58 -4.59 15.91 -3.12
C VAL A 58 -3.41 15.59 -2.20
N LYS A 59 -3.04 14.31 -2.05
CA LYS A 59 -1.84 13.93 -1.28
C LYS A 59 -0.57 14.49 -1.91
N LEU A 60 -0.44 14.45 -3.23
CA LEU A 60 0.72 15.01 -3.92
C LEU A 60 0.82 16.53 -3.72
N ALA A 61 -0.31 17.25 -3.82
CA ALA A 61 -0.36 18.67 -3.55
C ALA A 61 0.05 18.98 -2.10
N LEU A 62 -0.50 18.24 -1.12
CA LEU A 62 -0.15 18.41 0.29
C LEU A 62 1.33 18.14 0.57
N LYS A 63 1.93 17.13 -0.07
CA LYS A 63 3.38 16.87 -0.01
C LYS A 63 4.18 18.07 -0.51
N ARG A 64 3.83 18.62 -1.68
CA ARG A 64 4.50 19.80 -2.27
C ARG A 64 4.41 21.03 -1.37
N GLU A 65 3.26 21.27 -0.75
CA GLU A 65 3.11 22.38 0.20
C GLU A 65 3.99 22.23 1.44
N LEU A 66 4.14 21.00 1.96
CA LEU A 66 5.09 20.73 3.05
C LEU A 66 6.55 20.97 2.62
N GLU A 67 6.93 20.51 1.43
CA GLU A 67 8.28 20.71 0.88
C GLU A 67 8.61 22.19 0.67
N LYS A 68 7.67 23.00 0.17
CA LYS A 68 7.84 24.45 0.02
C LYS A 68 8.14 25.16 1.35
N LEU A 69 7.59 24.63 2.43
CA LEU A 69 7.79 25.16 3.78
C LEU A 69 9.01 24.55 4.48
N ASP A 70 9.75 23.67 3.81
CA ASP A 70 10.85 22.88 4.37
C ASP A 70 10.42 22.05 5.60
N LEU A 71 9.19 21.54 5.58
CA LEU A 71 8.61 20.74 6.67
C LEU A 71 8.47 19.28 6.28
N LYS A 72 8.93 18.37 7.15
CA LYS A 72 8.64 16.92 7.02
C LYS A 72 7.27 16.54 7.55
N SER A 73 6.67 17.35 8.42
CA SER A 73 5.33 17.13 8.95
C SER A 73 4.73 18.42 9.50
N LEU A 74 3.39 18.50 9.50
CA LEU A 74 2.64 19.62 10.08
C LEU A 74 1.45 19.11 10.88
N GLN A 75 1.26 19.59 12.11
CA GLN A 75 0.05 19.29 12.88
C GLN A 75 -1.07 20.25 12.44
N THR A 76 -2.25 19.71 12.10
CA THR A 76 -3.44 20.48 11.75
C THR A 76 -4.62 20.10 12.66
N GLN A 77 -5.72 20.84 12.56
CA GLN A 77 -6.97 20.49 13.23
C GLN A 77 -7.62 19.19 12.70
N TYR A 78 -7.25 18.75 11.49
CA TYR A 78 -7.84 17.56 10.84
C TYR A 78 -6.95 16.33 10.92
N GLY A 79 -5.68 16.50 11.24
CA GLY A 79 -4.70 15.41 11.31
C GLY A 79 -3.27 15.90 11.15
N ARG A 80 -2.36 14.95 11.00
CA ARG A 80 -0.95 15.19 10.77
C ARG A 80 -0.49 14.54 9.47
N PRO A 81 -0.29 15.32 8.39
CA PRO A 81 0.51 14.87 7.27
C PRO A 81 1.99 14.73 7.65
N VAL A 82 2.61 13.65 7.18
CA VAL A 82 4.04 13.32 7.39
C VAL A 82 4.60 12.77 6.08
N ILE A 83 5.69 13.34 5.60
CA ILE A 83 6.50 12.77 4.53
C ILE A 83 7.35 11.64 5.13
N ARG A 84 7.14 10.42 4.65
CA ARG A 84 7.90 9.23 5.06
C ARG A 84 8.81 8.83 3.92
N SER A 85 10.04 8.47 4.26
CA SER A 85 11.01 7.89 3.34
C SER A 85 11.41 6.52 3.84
N ARG A 86 11.62 5.59 2.92
CA ARG A 86 12.21 4.27 3.19
C ARG A 86 13.19 3.94 2.08
N THR A 87 14.39 3.55 2.48
CA THR A 87 15.33 2.88 1.59
C THR A 87 15.19 1.37 1.80
N THR A 88 15.06 0.63 0.72
CA THR A 88 15.08 -0.84 0.73
C THR A 88 16.28 -1.32 -0.05
N ARG A 89 17.07 -2.20 0.56
CA ARG A 89 18.18 -2.91 -0.07
C ARG A 89 17.76 -4.35 -0.33
N LYS A 90 17.89 -4.81 -1.56
CA LYS A 90 17.48 -6.15 -1.97
C LYS A 90 18.41 -6.70 -3.05
N GLY A 91 18.90 -7.93 -2.89
CA GLY A 91 19.72 -8.57 -3.90
C GLY A 91 18.94 -8.92 -5.16
N LYS A 92 19.63 -8.86 -6.30
CA LYS A 92 19.07 -9.12 -7.63
C LYS A 92 19.58 -10.45 -8.17
N MET A 93 18.70 -11.44 -8.24
CA MET A 93 19.03 -12.77 -8.78
C MET A 93 19.53 -12.70 -10.23
N GLU A 94 19.04 -11.76 -11.03
CA GLU A 94 19.53 -11.51 -12.40
C GLU A 94 21.00 -11.11 -12.46
N ARG A 95 21.54 -10.48 -11.40
CA ARG A 95 22.96 -10.10 -11.29
C ARG A 95 23.82 -11.21 -10.71
N PHE A 96 23.20 -12.26 -10.17
CA PHE A 96 23.89 -13.29 -9.38
C PHE A 96 25.03 -13.95 -10.14
N SER A 97 24.75 -14.51 -11.33
CA SER A 97 25.75 -15.25 -12.11
C SER A 97 26.92 -14.37 -12.54
N GLN A 98 26.66 -13.10 -12.85
CA GLN A 98 27.69 -12.15 -13.22
C GLN A 98 28.57 -11.84 -12.01
N VAL A 99 27.97 -11.45 -10.89
CA VAL A 99 28.69 -11.11 -9.66
C VAL A 99 29.52 -12.28 -9.14
N THR A 100 29.00 -13.50 -9.17
CA THR A 100 29.79 -14.67 -8.74
C THR A 100 31.01 -14.91 -9.62
N GLY A 101 30.93 -14.60 -10.92
CA GLY A 101 32.04 -14.74 -11.86
C GLY A 101 33.05 -13.59 -11.74
N ASP A 102 32.57 -12.34 -11.73
CA ASP A 102 33.40 -11.13 -11.70
C ASP A 102 34.26 -11.04 -10.42
N PHE A 103 33.77 -11.60 -9.31
CA PHE A 103 34.47 -11.62 -8.03
C PHE A 103 35.08 -12.98 -7.67
N GLU A 104 35.10 -13.93 -8.61
CA GLU A 104 35.67 -15.28 -8.44
C GLU A 104 35.21 -15.98 -7.14
N LEU A 105 33.91 -15.89 -6.84
CA LEU A 105 33.37 -16.40 -5.57
C LEU A 105 33.47 -17.93 -5.49
N GLY A 106 33.94 -18.44 -4.35
CA GLY A 106 34.04 -19.87 -4.09
C GLY A 106 32.68 -20.52 -3.83
N THR A 107 32.60 -21.84 -3.97
CA THR A 107 31.34 -22.60 -3.84
C THR A 107 30.62 -22.34 -2.51
N GLY A 108 31.36 -22.26 -1.40
CA GLY A 108 30.77 -21.96 -0.09
C GLY A 108 30.18 -20.55 0.02
N GLN A 109 30.75 -19.57 -0.70
CA GLN A 109 30.24 -18.19 -0.76
C GLN A 109 28.96 -18.13 -1.60
N ILE A 110 28.95 -18.84 -2.74
CA ILE A 110 27.78 -18.98 -3.62
C ILE A 110 26.61 -19.60 -2.84
N ASP A 111 26.86 -20.69 -2.11
CA ASP A 111 25.85 -21.36 -1.30
C ASP A 111 25.31 -20.43 -0.21
N ALA A 112 26.19 -19.69 0.50
CA ALA A 112 25.76 -18.74 1.51
C ALA A 112 24.89 -17.62 0.94
N LEU A 113 25.21 -17.09 -0.25
CA LEU A 113 24.36 -16.12 -0.94
C LEU A 113 22.98 -16.71 -1.25
N LEU A 114 22.91 -17.94 -1.78
CA LEU A 114 21.63 -18.61 -2.07
C LEU A 114 20.79 -18.90 -0.82
N LEU A 115 21.45 -19.13 0.32
CA LEU A 115 20.80 -19.37 1.62
C LEU A 115 20.26 -18.10 2.28
N THR A 116 20.57 -16.91 1.75
CA THR A 116 19.89 -15.66 2.15
C THR A 116 18.46 -15.65 1.60
N ALA A 117 17.56 -16.36 2.31
CA ALA A 117 16.19 -16.68 1.87
C ALA A 117 15.33 -15.49 1.37
N THR A 118 14.32 -15.84 0.56
CA THR A 118 13.21 -15.02 0.02
C THR A 118 13.64 -13.72 -0.69
N SER A 119 14.49 -13.89 -1.70
CA SER A 119 14.95 -12.85 -2.64
C SER A 119 16.21 -12.10 -2.23
N LEU A 120 17.21 -12.80 -1.68
CA LEU A 120 18.50 -12.21 -1.33
C LEU A 120 18.32 -11.01 -0.40
N ASP A 121 17.79 -11.26 0.80
CA ASP A 121 17.49 -10.23 1.78
C ASP A 121 18.75 -9.37 2.06
N GLY A 122 18.62 -8.06 1.86
CA GLY A 122 19.76 -7.14 1.94
C GLY A 122 20.46 -7.17 3.30
N ARG A 123 19.73 -7.36 4.41
CA ARG A 123 20.34 -7.42 5.75
C ARG A 123 21.17 -8.69 5.92
N LYS A 124 20.68 -9.81 5.41
CA LYS A 124 21.43 -11.08 5.46
C LYS A 124 22.67 -11.03 4.56
N LEU A 125 22.56 -10.41 3.39
CA LEU A 125 23.70 -10.17 2.51
C LEU A 125 24.75 -9.25 3.16
N ASP A 126 24.31 -8.14 3.76
CA ASP A 126 25.19 -7.21 4.46
C ASP A 126 25.92 -7.92 5.63
N ALA A 127 25.25 -8.84 6.34
CA ALA A 127 25.86 -9.66 7.39
C ALA A 127 26.99 -10.58 6.86
N LEU A 128 26.83 -11.19 5.68
CA LEU A 128 27.89 -12.00 5.07
C LEU A 128 29.15 -11.19 4.75
N ALA A 129 28.99 -9.91 4.40
CA ALA A 129 30.12 -9.00 4.21
C ALA A 129 30.73 -8.54 5.55
N GLU A 130 29.92 -8.29 6.57
CA GLU A 130 30.40 -7.92 7.91
C GLU A 130 31.20 -9.05 8.58
N GLU A 131 30.79 -10.30 8.36
CA GLU A 131 31.49 -11.50 8.82
C GLU A 131 32.74 -11.80 7.98
N GLY A 132 32.98 -11.05 6.89
CA GLY A 132 34.10 -11.26 5.97
C GLY A 132 33.99 -12.52 5.12
N PHE A 133 32.82 -13.17 5.11
CA PHE A 133 32.60 -14.41 4.38
C PHE A 133 32.47 -14.17 2.87
N VAL A 134 31.83 -13.07 2.47
CA VAL A 134 31.74 -12.61 1.07
C VAL A 134 32.32 -11.19 0.97
N PRO A 135 33.10 -10.85 -0.07
CA PRO A 135 33.60 -9.48 -0.26
C PRO A 135 32.46 -8.45 -0.28
N ARG A 136 32.65 -7.31 0.39
CA ARG A 136 31.64 -6.23 0.46
C ARG A 136 31.25 -5.76 -0.93
N GLU A 137 32.22 -5.65 -1.83
CA GLU A 137 32.07 -5.18 -3.20
C GLU A 137 31.14 -6.10 -4.01
N ALA A 138 31.24 -7.43 -3.79
CA ALA A 138 30.35 -8.40 -4.42
C ALA A 138 28.91 -8.26 -3.91
N ILE A 139 28.74 -8.02 -2.60
CA ILE A 139 27.43 -7.77 -2.01
C ILE A 139 26.80 -6.48 -2.55
N GLU A 140 27.55 -5.37 -2.61
CA GLU A 140 27.05 -4.11 -3.17
C GLU A 140 26.69 -4.24 -4.66
N ALA A 141 27.48 -4.98 -5.45
CA ALA A 141 27.17 -5.24 -6.85
C ALA A 141 25.87 -6.06 -7.03
N LEU A 142 25.60 -6.97 -6.09
CA LEU A 142 24.41 -7.81 -6.07
C LEU A 142 23.16 -7.04 -5.62
N ILE A 143 23.30 -6.04 -4.75
CA ILE A 143 22.19 -5.29 -4.16
C ILE A 143 21.70 -4.18 -5.10
N GLU A 144 20.38 -4.03 -5.15
CA GLU A 144 19.73 -2.81 -5.61
C GLU A 144 19.18 -2.04 -4.42
N GLU A 145 19.50 -0.75 -4.38
CA GLU A 145 18.90 0.19 -3.46
C GLU A 145 17.71 0.89 -4.13
N THR A 146 16.53 0.79 -3.50
CA THR A 146 15.35 1.53 -3.92
C THR A 146 15.00 2.54 -2.84
N HIS A 147 14.92 3.81 -3.23
CA HIS A 147 14.42 4.87 -2.37
C HIS A 147 12.96 5.16 -2.69
N SER A 148 12.10 5.04 -1.68
CA SER A 148 10.67 5.31 -1.79
C SER A 148 10.27 6.38 -0.78
N GLU A 149 9.56 7.40 -1.26
CA GLU A 149 9.02 8.46 -0.42
C GLU A 149 7.52 8.60 -0.66
N TRP A 150 6.74 8.73 0.42
CA TRP A 150 5.29 8.86 0.33
C TRP A 150 4.72 9.73 1.46
N LEU A 151 3.54 10.30 1.19
CA LEU A 151 2.79 11.06 2.20
C LEU A 151 1.87 10.13 3.00
N GLN A 152 2.06 10.12 4.31
CA GLN A 152 1.14 9.51 5.27
C GLN A 152 0.32 10.62 5.95
N VAL A 153 -1.00 10.44 6.03
CA VAL A 153 -1.88 11.36 6.77
C VAL A 153 -2.53 10.58 7.91
N SER A 154 -2.18 10.93 9.14
CA SER A 154 -2.80 10.35 10.34
C SER A 154 -3.94 11.25 10.79
N PRO A 155 -5.18 10.75 10.93
CA PRO A 155 -6.29 11.55 11.42
C PRO A 155 -6.08 11.93 12.90
N VAL A 156 -6.70 13.02 13.35
CA VAL A 156 -6.83 13.26 14.79
C VAL A 156 -7.72 12.16 15.36
N LEU A 157 -7.22 11.39 16.32
CA LEU A 157 -8.05 10.54 17.16
C LEU A 157 -9.01 11.46 17.93
N LYS A 158 -10.20 11.71 17.39
CA LYS A 158 -11.31 12.19 18.23
C LYS A 158 -11.54 11.08 19.27
N THR A 159 -11.65 11.44 20.54
CA THR A 159 -12.11 10.52 21.58
C THR A 159 -13.32 9.77 21.03
N PRO A 160 -13.38 8.42 21.11
CA PRO A 160 -14.52 7.68 20.60
C PRO A 160 -15.80 8.26 21.19
N PRO A 161 -16.89 8.40 20.41
CA PRO A 161 -18.13 8.92 20.93
C PRO A 161 -18.54 8.08 22.14
N VAL A 162 -18.84 8.75 23.26
CA VAL A 162 -19.47 8.10 24.41
C VAL A 162 -20.86 7.70 23.95
N VAL A 163 -21.06 6.40 23.71
CA VAL A 163 -22.39 5.85 23.45
C VAL A 163 -23.06 5.72 24.82
N GLU A 164 -23.81 6.75 25.23
CA GLU A 164 -24.81 6.58 26.27
C GLU A 164 -25.95 5.75 25.68
N LYS A 165 -26.15 4.54 26.23
CA LYS A 165 -27.34 3.75 25.93
C LYS A 165 -28.53 4.44 26.60
N ILE A 166 -29.51 4.86 25.80
CA ILE A 166 -30.88 5.10 26.26
C ILE A 166 -31.63 3.79 26.12
#